data_AF-A0A089VJE7-F1
#
_entry.id   AF-A0A089VJE7-F1
#
_cell.length_a   1.000
_cell.length_b   1.000
_cell.length_c   1.000
_cell.angle_alpha   90.00
_cell.angle_beta   90.00
_cell.angle_gamma   90.00
#
_symmetry.space_group_name_H-M   'P 1'
#
loop_
_entity.id
_entity.type
_entity.pdbx_description
1 polymer ?
#
loop_
_entity_poly.entity_id
_entity_poly.type
_entity_poly.pdbx_seq_one_letter_code
_entity_poly.pdbx_strand_id
1 'polypeptide(L)' 'MLDLINYFNYNSTLLVVEYNHNIVVKKNWNKIIISNDDKIEILTIVGGG' A
#
# COMPACT_ATOMS: atom_id res chain seq x y z
N MET A 1 0.89 1.15 7.77
CA MET A 1 0.54 0.62 6.42
C MET A 1 0.16 -0.85 6.47
N LEU A 2 0.93 -1.74 7.12
CA LEU A 2 0.57 -3.16 7.22
C LEU A 2 -0.81 -3.39 7.84
N ASP A 3 -1.16 -2.66 8.89
CA ASP A 3 -2.47 -2.80 9.54
C ASP A 3 -3.62 -2.51 8.58
N LEU A 4 -3.47 -1.51 7.70
CA LEU A 4 -4.45 -1.17 6.67
C LEU A 4 -4.60 -2.31 5.64
N ILE A 5 -3.48 -2.83 5.14
CA ILE A 5 -3.47 -3.91 4.14
C ILE A 5 -4.08 -5.19 4.72
N ASN A 6 -3.77 -5.50 5.98
CA ASN A 6 -4.30 -6.65 6.70
C ASN A 6 -5.79 -6.46 7.01
N TYR A 7 -6.22 -5.26 7.39
CA TYR A 7 -7.62 -4.94 7.66
C TYR A 7 -8.51 -5.19 6.44
N PHE A 8 -8.05 -4.80 5.24
CA PHE A 8 -8.75 -5.07 3.99
C PHE A 8 -8.51 -6.50 3.44
N ASN A 9 -7.69 -7.31 4.12
CA ASN A 9 -7.34 -8.67 3.72
C ASN A 9 -6.79 -8.76 2.28
N TYR A 10 -5.99 -7.78 1.87
CA TYR A 10 -5.41 -7.78 0.52
C TYR A 10 -4.21 -8.73 0.41
N ASN A 11 -4.14 -9.46 -0.70
CA ASN A 11 -2.96 -10.25 -1.03
C ASN A 11 -1.79 -9.30 -1.40
N SER A 12 -0.86 -9.14 -0.46
CA SER A 12 0.29 -8.23 -0.59
C SER A 12 1.27 -8.54 -1.73
N THR A 13 1.11 -9.65 -2.47
CA THR A 13 2.10 -10.11 -3.47
C THR A 13 2.08 -9.26 -4.74
N LEU A 14 0.92 -8.70 -5.11
CA LEU A 14 0.72 -7.92 -6.34
C LEU A 14 0.32 -6.46 -6.11
N LEU A 15 0.53 -5.97 -4.89
CA LEU A 15 0.18 -4.61 -4.50
C LEU A 15 1.34 -3.65 -4.74
N VAL A 16 1.02 -2.53 -5.38
CA VAL A 16 1.81 -1.30 -5.35
C VAL A 16 1.08 -0.33 -4.42
N VAL A 17 1.83 0.31 -3.54
CA VAL A 17 1.28 1.27 -2.60
C VAL A 17 1.95 2.62 -2.82
N GLU A 18 1.12 3.63 -3.02
CA GLU A 18 1.51 5.03 -3.00
C GLU A 18 1.07 5.65 -1.67
N TYR A 19 2.00 6.35 -1.02
CA TYR A 19 1.78 7.07 0.22
C TYR A 19 2.19 8.53 0.03
N ASN A 20 1.24 9.45 0.14
CA ASN A 20 1.43 10.89 -0.04
C ASN A 20 2.17 11.22 -1.35
N HIS A 21 1.68 10.69 -2.47
CA HIS A 21 2.25 10.87 -3.82
C HIS A 21 3.63 10.25 -4.05
N ASN A 22 4.05 9.32 -3.17
CA ASN A 22 5.32 8.59 -3.30
C ASN A 22 5.09 7.08 -3.28
N ILE A 23 5.62 6.37 -4.29
CA ILE A 23 5.61 4.91 -4.30
C ILE A 23 6.53 4.40 -3.18
N VAL A 24 5.99 3.55 -2.30
CA VAL A 24 6.73 3.00 -1.16
C VAL A 24 7.07 1.53 -1.36
N VAL A 25 8.36 1.21 -1.26
CA VAL A 25 8.85 -0.17 -1.36
C VAL A 25 8.29 -1.03 -0.22
N LYS A 26 7.87 -2.26 -0.54
CA LYS A 26 7.21 -3.19 0.40
C LYS A 26 7.96 -3.38 1.73
N LYS A 27 9.30 -3.44 1.68
CA LYS A 27 10.16 -3.55 2.87
C LYS A 27 10.03 -2.41 3.88
N ASN A 28 9.45 -1.27 3.48
CA ASN A 28 9.26 -0.10 4.33
C ASN A 28 7.82 0.00 4.89
N TRP A 29 6.88 -0.84 4.46
CA TRP A 29 5.48 -0.72 4.89
C TRP A 29 5.28 -0.90 6.39
N ASN A 30 6.10 -1.71 7.04
CA ASN A 30 6.09 -1.88 8.49
C ASN A 30 6.58 -0.65 9.25
N LYS A 31 7.25 0.30 8.58
CA LYS A 31 7.77 1.54 9.19
C LYS A 31 6.81 2.73 9.03
N ILE A 32 5.76 2.58 8.22
CA ILE A 32 4.82 3.66 7.93
C ILE A 32 3.67 3.61 8.94
N ILE A 33 3.56 4.65 9.76
CA ILE A 33 2.41 4.92 10.63
C ILE A 33 1.49 5.88 9.88
N ILE A 34 0.23 5.48 9.71
CA ILE A 34 -0.77 6.29 9.00
C ILE A 34 -1.36 7.30 9.98
N SER A 35 -1.44 8.55 9.55
CA SER A 35 -2.04 9.66 10.30
C SER A 35 -3.26 10.23 9.58
N ASN A 36 -4.04 11.06 10.26
CA ASN A 36 -5.12 11.81 9.61
C ASN A 36 -4.56 12.64 8.45
N ASP A 37 -5.38 12.79 7.41
CA ASP A 37 -5.08 13.53 6.17
C ASP A 37 -4.00 12.91 5.26
N ASP A 38 -3.43 11.75 5.63
CA ASP A 38 -2.58 10.99 4.73
C ASP A 38 -3.36 10.47 3.51
N LYS A 39 -2.76 10.60 2.33
CA LYS A 39 -3.29 10.04 1.08
C LYS A 39 -2.63 8.71 0.78
N ILE A 40 -3.45 7.68 0.61
CA ILE A 40 -2.99 6.32 0.34
C ILE A 40 -3.71 5.81 -0.90
N GLU A 41 -2.94 5.41 -1.91
CA GLU A 41 -3.47 4.71 -3.08
C GLU A 41 -2.91 3.29 -3.11
N ILE A 42 -3.79 2.31 -3.24
CA ILE A 42 -3.43 0.90 -3.35
C ILE A 42 -3.79 0.46 -4.77
N LEU A 43 -2.77 0.07 -5.53
CA LEU A 43 -2.93 -0.39 -6.91
C LEU A 43 -2.61 -1.89 -6.98
N THR A 44 -3.38 -2.61 -7.78
CA THR A 44 -3.07 -4.00 -8.16
C THR A 44 -2.60 -4.02 -9.60
N ILE A 45 -1.51 -4.74 -9.87
CA ILE A 45 -1.11 -5.02 -11.25
C ILE A 45 -2.03 -6.11 -11.79
N VAL A 46 -2.86 -5.76 -12.77
CA VAL A 46 -3.67 -6.72 -13.54
C VAL A 46 -3.03 -6.91 -14.91
N GLY A 47 -2.86 -8.17 -15.31
CA GLY A 47 -2.30 -8.52 -16.61
C GLY A 47 -3.38 -8.56 -17.69
N GLY A 48 -3.22 -7.72 -18.71
CA GLY A 48 -3.91 -7.82 -19.99
C GLY A 48 -2.93 -7.37 -21.05
N GLY A 49 -2.50 -8.30 -21.91
CA GLY A 49 -1.63 -8.00 -23.04
C GLY A 49 -2.30 -7.10 -24.06
#